data_AF-A0A357XZV7-F1
#
_entry.id   AF-A0A357XZV7-F1
#
_cell.length_a   1.000
_cell.length_b   1.000
_cell.length_c   1.000
_cell.angle_alpha   90.00
_cell.angle_beta   90.00
_cell.angle_gamma   90.00
#
_symmetry.space_group_name_H-M   'P 1'
#
loop_
_entity.id
_entity.type
_entity.pdbx_description
1 polymer ?
#
loop_
_entity_poly.entity_id
_entity_poly.type
_entity_poly.pdbx_seq_one_letter_code
_entity_poly.pdbx_strand_id
1 'polypeptide(L)'
;MSEVNVPLDELLTTDGMDFSRRGTPLAPVADEHYTNKKYVDEAVSEIEARSPAVVPVTCDGEATTYTVTHNLNTTNIASIQVFDTTGGTKNPIGLSWEPTDVNTITLKPDVLLPETMTLLVIVTA
;
A
#
# COMPACT_ATOMS: atom_id res chain seq x y z
N MET A 1 37.82 15.60 -13.49
CA MET A 1 37.30 15.54 -12.12
C MET A 1 36.63 16.87 -11.84
N SER A 2 35.38 16.84 -11.37
CA SER A 2 34.76 17.75 -10.39
C SER A 2 33.25 17.82 -10.62
N GLU A 3 32.52 17.35 -9.61
CA GLU A 3 31.07 17.42 -9.41
C GLU A 3 30.58 18.87 -9.39
N VAL A 4 29.36 19.12 -9.90
CA VAL A 4 28.60 20.34 -9.59
C VAL A 4 27.34 19.94 -8.84
N ASN A 5 27.41 20.18 -7.54
CA ASN A 5 26.37 20.03 -6.53
C ASN A 5 25.42 21.24 -6.62
N VAL A 6 24.11 21.00 -6.75
CA VAL A 6 23.09 22.06 -6.85
C VAL A 6 22.50 22.32 -5.45
N PRO A 7 22.61 23.53 -4.88
CA PRO A 7 21.83 23.89 -3.71
C PRO A 7 20.40 24.28 -4.10
N LEU A 8 19.44 23.58 -3.50
CA LEU A 8 18.03 23.94 -3.48
C LEU A 8 17.84 25.16 -2.57
N ASP A 9 17.79 26.40 -3.08
CA ASP A 9 17.27 27.50 -2.23
C ASP A 9 16.82 28.82 -2.91
N GLU A 10 16.61 28.91 -4.24
CA GLU A 10 16.26 30.23 -4.84
C GLU A 10 15.21 30.21 -5.97
N LEU A 11 14.17 29.39 -5.87
CA LEU A 11 13.02 29.47 -6.81
C LEU A 11 11.73 29.94 -6.15
N LEU A 12 11.84 30.84 -5.17
CA LEU A 12 10.70 31.56 -4.61
C LEU A 12 11.08 33.01 -4.31
N THR A 13 11.01 33.89 -5.32
CA THR A 13 10.57 35.28 -5.10
C THR A 13 9.80 35.78 -6.33
N THR A 14 8.47 35.78 -6.27
CA THR A 14 7.53 36.87 -5.92
C THR A 14 7.31 37.92 -7.02
N ASP A 15 6.04 38.05 -7.42
CA ASP A 15 5.32 39.23 -7.91
C ASP A 15 6.00 40.30 -8.77
N GLY A 16 5.37 40.59 -9.92
CA GLY A 16 5.18 41.98 -10.34
C GLY A 16 5.58 42.34 -11.77
N MET A 17 4.56 42.47 -12.61
CA MET A 17 4.45 43.39 -13.76
C MET A 17 5.13 43.04 -15.09
N ASP A 18 4.23 42.72 -16.02
CA ASP A 18 4.19 42.91 -17.47
C ASP A 18 5.08 44.03 -18.04
N PHE A 19 5.61 43.88 -19.25
CA PHE A 19 5.27 44.74 -20.40
C PHE A 19 6.00 44.28 -21.68
N SER A 20 5.22 43.61 -22.54
CA SER A 20 5.22 43.81 -24.00
C SER A 20 6.48 43.48 -24.82
N ARG A 21 6.40 42.37 -25.58
CA ARG A 21 6.52 42.40 -27.05
C ARG A 21 6.09 41.07 -27.71
N ARG A 22 4.93 41.15 -28.39
CA ARG A 22 4.43 40.30 -29.49
C ARG A 22 3.84 38.92 -29.14
N GLY A 23 2.68 38.95 -28.48
CA GLY A 23 1.73 37.83 -28.50
C GLY A 23 0.99 37.77 -29.83
N THR A 24 1.02 36.61 -30.49
CA THR A 24 -0.13 36.13 -31.26
C THR A 24 -1.04 35.45 -30.23
N PRO A 25 -2.31 35.82 -30.08
CA PRO A 25 -3.21 35.08 -29.21
C PRO A 25 -3.48 33.74 -29.90
N LEU A 26 -2.83 32.67 -29.44
CA LEU A 26 -3.41 31.35 -29.64
C LEU A 26 -4.60 31.29 -28.67
N ALA A 27 -5.78 31.20 -29.28
CA ALA A 27 -7.06 31.15 -28.61
C ALA A 27 -7.04 30.13 -27.45
N PRO A 28 -7.87 30.32 -26.40
CA PRO A 28 -8.13 29.24 -25.47
C PRO A 28 -8.68 28.08 -26.29
N VAL A 29 -7.92 27.00 -26.43
CA VAL A 29 -8.48 25.74 -26.88
C VAL A 29 -9.34 25.29 -25.73
N ALA A 30 -10.63 25.60 -25.83
CA ALA A 30 -11.67 24.91 -25.10
C ALA A 30 -11.65 23.45 -25.59
N ASP A 31 -10.72 22.66 -25.08
CA ASP A 31 -10.85 21.21 -25.06
C ASP A 31 -11.58 20.85 -23.77
N GLU A 32 -12.88 21.18 -23.75
CA GLU A 32 -13.83 20.27 -23.13
C GLU A 32 -13.68 18.91 -23.86
N HIS A 33 -13.80 17.79 -23.14
CA HIS A 33 -13.58 16.41 -23.59
C HIS A 33 -12.09 16.02 -23.58
N TYR A 34 -11.47 15.65 -22.46
CA TYR A 34 -11.69 14.38 -21.78
C TYR A 34 -11.28 14.53 -20.31
N THR A 35 -12.23 14.93 -19.46
CA THR A 35 -12.23 14.51 -18.06
C THR A 35 -12.45 12.99 -18.08
N ASN A 36 -11.38 12.25 -18.31
CA ASN A 36 -11.44 10.81 -18.49
C ASN A 36 -11.63 10.19 -17.11
N LYS A 37 -12.87 10.27 -16.59
CA LYS A 37 -13.28 9.72 -15.29
C LYS A 37 -12.87 8.25 -15.16
N LYS A 38 -12.83 7.55 -16.30
CA LYS A 38 -12.29 6.19 -16.45
C LYS A 38 -10.83 6.03 -15.96
N TYR A 39 -9.95 6.99 -16.22
CA TYR A 39 -8.54 6.94 -15.79
C TYR A 39 -8.37 7.26 -14.30
N VAL A 40 -9.30 8.01 -13.71
CA VAL A 40 -9.30 8.27 -12.27
C VAL A 40 -9.86 7.06 -11.52
N ASP A 41 -10.93 6.43 -12.01
CA ASP A 41 -11.51 5.23 -11.40
C ASP A 41 -10.56 4.01 -11.51
N GLU A 42 -9.84 3.81 -12.63
CA GLU A 42 -8.81 2.74 -12.73
C GLU A 42 -7.62 2.99 -11.79
N ALA A 43 -7.15 4.24 -11.67
CA ALA A 43 -6.06 4.57 -10.75
C ALA A 43 -6.49 4.46 -9.27
N VAL A 44 -7.74 4.79 -8.93
CA VAL A 44 -8.27 4.61 -7.57
C VAL A 44 -8.46 3.13 -7.25
N SER A 45 -8.90 2.31 -8.22
CA SER A 45 -9.00 0.86 -8.06
C SER A 45 -7.62 0.18 -7.91
N GLU A 46 -6.57 0.68 -8.56
CA GLU A 46 -5.19 0.20 -8.38
C GLU A 46 -4.55 0.65 -7.05
N ILE A 47 -4.97 1.78 -6.49
CA ILE A 47 -4.44 2.28 -5.21
C ILE A 47 -5.13 1.60 -4.01
N GLU A 48 -6.43 1.31 -4.09
CA GLU A 48 -7.11 0.51 -3.06
C GLU A 48 -6.64 -0.95 -3.05
N ALA A 49 -6.21 -1.50 -4.20
CA ALA A 49 -5.58 -2.81 -4.30
C ALA A 49 -4.14 -2.89 -3.72
N ARG A 50 -3.54 -1.76 -3.33
CA ARG A 50 -2.16 -1.67 -2.85
C ARG A 50 -2.01 -1.38 -1.37
N SER A 51 -3.12 -1.19 -0.66
CA SER A 51 -3.07 -1.00 0.80
C SER A 51 -2.93 -2.37 1.48
N PRO A 52 -1.96 -2.57 2.40
CA PRO A 52 -1.83 -3.84 3.09
C PRO A 52 -3.08 -4.14 3.93
N ALA A 53 -3.55 -5.38 3.89
CA ALA A 53 -4.60 -5.83 4.80
C ALA A 53 -3.98 -6.21 6.13
N VAL A 54 -4.52 -5.68 7.23
CA VAL A 54 -4.03 -5.92 8.60
C VAL A 54 -5.09 -6.67 9.37
N VAL A 55 -4.80 -7.90 9.76
CA VAL A 55 -5.77 -8.82 10.38
C VAL A 55 -5.25 -9.31 11.73
N PRO A 56 -5.96 -9.04 12.85
CA PRO A 56 -5.65 -9.66 14.13
C PRO A 56 -6.16 -11.11 14.15
N VAL A 57 -5.34 -12.03 14.68
CA VAL A 57 -5.70 -13.44 14.86
C VAL A 57 -5.40 -13.84 16.30
N THR A 58 -6.40 -14.38 16.99
CA THR A 58 -6.21 -14.99 18.32
C THR A 58 -5.80 -16.44 18.14
N CYS A 59 -4.69 -16.84 18.75
CA CYS A 59 -4.24 -18.22 18.67
C CYS A 59 -5.12 -19.12 19.54
N ASP A 60 -5.42 -20.29 19.00
CA ASP A 60 -5.92 -21.44 19.75
C ASP A 60 -4.72 -22.37 19.97
N GLY A 61 -4.49 -22.77 21.23
CA GLY A 61 -3.35 -23.58 21.66
C GLY A 61 -3.23 -24.94 20.99
N GLU A 62 -4.33 -25.40 20.39
CA GLU A 62 -4.44 -26.70 19.71
C GLU A 62 -4.50 -26.56 18.18
N ALA A 63 -4.58 -25.34 17.65
CA ALA A 63 -4.73 -25.13 16.21
C ALA A 63 -3.42 -25.38 15.46
N THR A 64 -3.52 -26.22 14.43
CA THR A 64 -2.41 -26.52 13.50
C THR A 64 -2.47 -25.69 12.22
N THR A 65 -3.53 -24.91 12.03
CA THR A 65 -3.73 -23.99 10.91
C THR A 65 -4.58 -22.80 11.33
N TYR A 66 -4.32 -21.63 10.74
CA TYR A 66 -5.16 -20.43 10.93
C TYR A 66 -5.62 -19.88 9.59
N THR A 67 -6.94 -19.75 9.40
CA THR A 67 -7.51 -19.09 8.22
C THR A 67 -7.60 -17.59 8.47
N VAL A 68 -7.06 -16.80 7.55
CA VAL A 68 -7.03 -15.34 7.62
C VAL A 68 -7.77 -14.78 6.42
N THR A 69 -8.87 -14.07 6.67
CA THR A 69 -9.64 -13.36 5.65
C THR A 69 -9.15 -11.93 5.52
N HIS A 70 -8.80 -11.50 4.30
CA HIS A 70 -8.36 -10.16 3.94
C HIS A 70 -9.26 -9.54 2.86
N ASN A 71 -9.11 -8.25 2.59
CA ASN A 71 -9.94 -7.49 1.64
C ASN A 71 -9.20 -7.07 0.36
N LEU A 72 -8.02 -7.64 0.08
CA LEU A 72 -7.23 -7.33 -1.12
C LEU A 72 -7.86 -7.81 -2.44
N ASN A 73 -8.88 -8.67 -2.39
CA ASN A 73 -9.61 -9.19 -3.54
C ASN A 73 -8.71 -9.81 -4.63
N THR A 74 -7.71 -10.58 -4.22
CA THR A 74 -6.71 -11.19 -5.09
C THR A 74 -6.06 -12.42 -4.44
N THR A 75 -5.74 -13.42 -5.26
CA THR A 75 -4.92 -14.58 -4.85
C THR A 75 -3.43 -14.35 -5.06
N ASN A 76 -3.05 -13.28 -5.76
CA ASN A 76 -1.65 -12.95 -6.04
C ASN A 76 -1.07 -12.16 -4.88
N ILE A 77 -0.64 -12.88 -3.83
CA ILE A 77 -0.07 -12.29 -2.62
C ILE A 77 1.44 -12.10 -2.82
N ALA A 78 1.91 -10.86 -2.77
CA ALA A 78 3.31 -10.51 -2.88
C ALA A 78 4.10 -10.88 -1.61
N SER A 79 3.52 -10.64 -0.43
CA SER A 79 4.14 -11.04 0.85
C SER A 79 3.16 -11.10 2.01
N ILE A 80 3.51 -11.92 3.02
CA ILE A 80 2.86 -11.99 4.33
C ILE A 80 3.88 -11.69 5.42
N GLN A 81 3.53 -10.83 6.37
CA GLN A 81 4.29 -10.61 7.60
C GLN A 81 3.42 -10.94 8.80
N VAL A 82 3.95 -11.70 9.76
CA VAL A 82 3.22 -12.06 10.98
C VAL A 82 4.00 -11.56 12.19
N PHE A 83 3.29 -10.95 13.13
CA PHE A 83 3.88 -10.45 14.38
C PHE A 83 3.10 -10.96 15.58
N ASP A 84 3.78 -11.48 16.60
CA ASP A 84 3.20 -11.59 17.94
C ASP A 84 3.12 -10.21 18.60
N THR A 85 1.99 -9.92 19.22
CA THR A 85 1.65 -8.63 19.85
C THR A 85 1.27 -8.75 21.32
N THR A 86 1.38 -9.94 21.92
CA THR A 86 0.93 -10.26 23.28
C THR A 86 1.58 -9.38 24.35
N GLY A 87 2.81 -8.92 24.10
CA GLY A 87 3.56 -8.02 24.98
C GLY A 87 3.47 -6.53 24.62
N GLY A 88 2.54 -6.13 23.74
CA GLY A 88 2.44 -4.76 23.22
C GLY A 88 3.55 -4.36 22.24
N THR A 89 4.53 -5.24 22.00
CA THR A 89 5.58 -5.10 20.99
C THR A 89 5.29 -6.03 19.83
N LYS A 90 5.59 -5.61 18.58
CA LYS A 90 5.47 -6.45 17.39
C LYS A 90 6.72 -7.32 17.21
N ASN A 91 6.66 -8.56 17.65
CA ASN A 91 7.75 -9.54 17.48
C ASN A 91 7.51 -10.36 16.21
N PRO A 92 8.39 -10.32 15.19
CA PRO A 92 8.17 -11.05 13.95
C PRO A 92 8.19 -12.57 14.19
N ILE A 93 7.23 -13.28 13.59
CA ILE A 93 7.13 -14.74 13.60
C ILE A 93 7.13 -15.24 12.16
N GLY A 94 7.98 -16.23 11.87
CA GLY A 94 7.94 -16.94 10.60
C GLY A 94 6.87 -18.01 10.64
N LEU A 95 5.84 -17.87 9.80
CA LEU A 95 4.83 -18.91 9.55
C LEU A 95 4.82 -19.22 8.06
N SER A 96 4.71 -20.50 7.71
CA SER A 96 4.41 -20.86 6.33
C SER A 96 2.96 -20.50 6.00
N TRP A 97 2.69 -20.18 4.73
CA TRP A 97 1.36 -19.76 4.31
C TRP A 97 1.08 -20.14 2.87
N GLU A 98 -0.20 -20.26 2.53
CA GLU A 98 -0.68 -20.45 1.17
C GLU A 98 -1.99 -19.69 0.95
N PRO A 99 -2.22 -19.12 -0.25
CA PRO A 99 -3.53 -18.59 -0.61
C PRO A 99 -4.53 -19.75 -0.77
N THR A 100 -5.73 -19.57 -0.22
CA THR A 100 -6.82 -20.57 -0.31
C THR A 100 -7.92 -20.09 -1.25
N ASP A 101 -8.30 -18.82 -1.17
CA ASP A 101 -9.27 -18.15 -2.05
C ASP A 101 -8.87 -16.69 -2.26
N VAL A 102 -9.63 -15.96 -3.09
CA VAL A 102 -9.42 -14.55 -3.46
C VAL A 102 -9.23 -13.60 -2.27
N ASN A 103 -9.81 -13.94 -1.11
CA ASN A 103 -9.75 -13.11 0.09
C ASN A 103 -9.27 -13.89 1.31
N THR A 104 -8.69 -15.08 1.14
CA THR A 104 -8.32 -15.91 2.28
C THR A 104 -6.97 -16.58 2.07
N ILE A 105 -6.14 -16.53 3.11
CA ILE A 105 -4.90 -17.29 3.23
C ILE A 105 -5.01 -18.27 4.39
N THR A 106 -4.25 -19.36 4.32
CA THR A 106 -4.06 -20.30 5.43
C THR A 106 -2.63 -20.17 5.94
N LEU A 107 -2.48 -19.89 7.24
CA LEU A 107 -1.20 -19.91 7.95
C LEU A 107 -1.00 -21.29 8.58
N LYS A 108 0.22 -21.83 8.48
CA LYS A 108 0.61 -23.13 9.00
C LYS A 108 1.83 -22.94 9.92
N PRO A 109 1.64 -22.88 11.24
CA PRO A 109 2.74 -22.84 12.18
C PRO A 109 3.49 -24.17 12.23
N ASP A 110 4.82 -24.11 12.37
CA ASP A 110 5.65 -25.32 12.54
C ASP A 110 5.55 -25.92 13.95
N VAL A 111 5.11 -25.10 14.91
CA VAL A 111 4.91 -25.46 16.33
C VAL A 111 3.59 -24.90 16.82
N LEU A 112 2.92 -25.58 17.77
CA LEU A 112 1.70 -25.06 18.37
C LEU A 112 1.95 -23.69 18.99
N LEU A 113 1.13 -22.70 18.62
CA LEU A 113 1.22 -21.35 19.15
C LEU A 113 0.41 -21.27 20.46
N PRO A 114 0.91 -20.59 21.51
CA PRO A 114 0.19 -20.49 22.78
C PRO A 114 -1.18 -19.83 22.61
N GLU A 115 -2.20 -20.28 23.34
CA GLU A 115 -3.54 -19.66 23.34
C GLU A 115 -3.54 -18.20 23.81
N THR A 116 -2.53 -17.81 24.59
CA THR A 116 -2.33 -16.43 25.04
C THR A 116 -1.77 -15.53 23.95
N MET A 117 -1.35 -16.09 22.81
CA MET A 117 -0.70 -15.35 21.73
C MET A 117 -1.72 -14.63 20.84
N THR A 118 -1.47 -13.35 20.56
CA THR A 118 -2.23 -12.59 19.55
C THR A 118 -1.31 -12.22 18.39
N LEU A 119 -1.67 -12.68 17.19
CA LEU A 119 -0.95 -12.39 15.96
C LEU A 119 -1.54 -11.16 15.25
N LEU A 120 -0.66 -10.37 14.66
CA LEU A 120 -0.98 -9.36 13.67
C LEU A 120 -0.46 -9.84 12.31
N VAL A 121 -1.36 -10.10 11.39
CA VAL A 121 -1.03 -10.57 10.03
C VAL A 121 -1.16 -9.40 9.07
N ILE A 122 -0.08 -9.09 8.35
CA ILE A 122 -0.05 -8.06 7.32
C ILE A 122 0.07 -8.76 5.96
N VAL A 123 -0.93 -8.58 5.12
CA VAL A 123 -1.02 -9.17 3.78
C VAL A 123 -0.78 -8.07 2.75
N THR A 124 0.06 -8.34 1.75
CA THR A 124 0.33 -7.44 0.61
C THR A 124 0.15 -8.18 -0.70
N ALA A 125 -0.40 -7.51 -1.71
CA ALA A 125 -0.63 -8.03 -3.05
C ALA A 125 0.20 -7.27 -4.10
#